data_AF-A0A7K1IQY6-F1
#
_entry.id   AF-A0A7K1IQY6-F1
#
_cell.length_a   1.000
_cell.length_b   1.000
_cell.length_c   1.000
_cell.angle_alpha   90.00
_cell.angle_beta   90.00
_cell.angle_gamma   90.00
#
_symmetry.space_group_name_H-M   'P 1'
#
loop_
_entity.id
_entity.type
_entity.pdbx_description
1 polymer ?
#
loop_
_entity_poly.entity_id
_entity_poly.type
_entity_poly.pdbx_seq_one_letter_code
_entity_poly.pdbx_strand_id
1 'polypeptide(L)'
;MNEPSSADIYAAGAIIWRGDPENPDIALIHRQRYDDWTFPKGKLEENEHPLVAAVREVYEETGARIALGAPLPGRDYAEGQLRKHVYYWAGKYLDGDFTINDEVDQVRWVDLTTARQLMTYPADYPVLDAFEKQERKTVPIVLIRHAKAKSRSQWSDDDHLRPLTARGGTQAERFAHEISSIYEPLTVISSGWLRCMQTVSPYAGLVNQPLAELDVLGETEFDDEPALALEAFRQLINNASANRQGLIACSHGNVMPALLLEALNHQVAAMDHEPLSKGEFLIVHLGTLSGQVVALERHLP
;
A
#
# COMPACT_ATOMS: atom_id res chain seq x y z
N MET A 1 12.01 -16.40 -3.18
CA MET A 1 12.87 -15.24 -2.84
C MET A 1 13.70 -15.63 -1.62
N ASN A 2 15.01 -15.36 -1.60
CA ASN A 2 15.84 -15.68 -0.44
C ASN A 2 15.44 -14.76 0.72
N GLU A 3 15.31 -15.32 1.93
CA GLU A 3 15.08 -14.53 3.15
C GLU A 3 16.15 -13.43 3.29
N PRO A 4 15.77 -12.22 3.75
CA PRO A 4 16.71 -11.16 4.07
C PRO A 4 17.80 -11.67 5.00
N SER A 5 19.08 -11.45 4.65
CA SER A 5 20.12 -11.56 5.65
C SER A 5 20.00 -10.37 6.61
N SER A 6 20.26 -10.56 7.90
CA SER A 6 20.24 -9.47 8.90
C SER A 6 21.25 -8.35 8.68
N ALA A 7 21.95 -8.36 7.54
CA ALA A 7 22.94 -7.38 7.12
C ALA A 7 22.42 -6.43 6.01
N ASP A 8 21.27 -6.69 5.39
CA ASP A 8 20.74 -5.81 4.33
C ASP A 8 20.08 -4.55 4.91
N ILE A 9 20.26 -3.42 4.22
CA ILE A 9 19.68 -2.13 4.58
C ILE A 9 18.42 -1.92 3.75
N TYR A 10 17.29 -1.69 4.43
CA TYR A 10 16.04 -1.32 3.77
C TYR A 10 15.77 0.16 3.94
N ALA A 11 15.32 0.78 2.86
CA ALA A 11 14.93 2.19 2.81
C ALA A 11 13.65 2.35 1.99
N ALA A 12 12.94 3.44 2.20
CA ALA A 12 11.72 3.76 1.49
C ALA A 12 11.63 5.26 1.21
N GLY A 13 11.00 5.61 0.11
CA GLY A 13 10.82 7.01 -0.31
C GLY A 13 9.72 7.17 -1.35
N ALA A 14 9.59 8.37 -1.91
CA ALA A 14 8.58 8.65 -2.92
C ALA A 14 9.02 9.69 -3.95
N ILE A 15 8.46 9.59 -5.16
CA ILE A 15 8.39 10.72 -6.09
C ILE A 15 7.13 11.51 -5.75
N ILE A 16 7.33 12.64 -5.06
CA ILE A 16 6.23 13.52 -4.66
C ILE A 16 5.84 14.37 -5.86
N TRP A 17 4.55 14.43 -6.19
CA TRP A 17 4.03 15.21 -7.30
C TRP A 17 2.87 16.12 -6.89
N ARG A 18 2.74 17.24 -7.59
CA ARG A 18 1.63 18.19 -7.43
C ARG A 18 1.20 18.77 -8.78
N GLY A 19 0.02 19.40 -8.80
CA GLY A 19 -0.51 20.05 -10.00
C GLY A 19 -1.25 19.10 -10.93
N ASP A 20 -1.11 19.31 -12.24
CA ASP A 20 -1.72 18.49 -13.26
C ASP A 20 -1.09 17.09 -13.26
N PRO A 21 -1.86 15.99 -13.07
CA PRO A 21 -1.30 14.66 -13.14
C PRO A 21 -0.67 14.32 -14.49
N GLU A 22 -1.04 14.95 -15.61
CA GLU A 22 -0.40 14.68 -16.92
C GLU A 22 0.92 15.43 -17.09
N ASN A 23 1.04 16.60 -16.46
CA ASN A 23 2.23 17.46 -16.50
C ASN A 23 2.57 17.96 -15.08
N PRO A 24 3.04 17.07 -14.19
CA PRO A 24 3.23 17.42 -12.79
C PRO A 24 4.56 18.15 -12.56
N ASP A 25 4.59 18.96 -11.49
CA ASP A 25 5.83 19.27 -10.80
C ASP A 25 6.15 18.14 -9.82
N ILE A 26 7.42 17.76 -9.72
CA ILE A 26 7.93 16.82 -8.72
C ILE A 26 8.94 17.46 -7.78
N ALA A 27 9.01 16.95 -6.56
CA ALA A 27 9.98 17.42 -5.56
C ALA A 27 11.32 16.67 -5.68
N LEU A 28 12.41 17.43 -5.76
CA LEU A 28 13.77 16.95 -5.49
C LEU A 28 14.31 17.62 -4.23
N ILE A 29 15.06 16.86 -3.45
CA ILE A 29 15.75 17.35 -2.26
C ILE A 29 17.24 17.53 -2.54
N HIS A 30 17.84 18.55 -1.94
CA HIS A 30 19.28 18.72 -1.88
C HIS A 30 19.80 18.33 -0.51
N ARG A 31 20.85 17.51 -0.45
CA ARG A 31 21.45 17.09 0.83
C ARG A 31 22.83 17.67 1.01
N GLN A 32 22.99 18.53 2.02
CA GLN A 32 24.24 19.26 2.27
C GLN A 32 25.45 18.33 2.42
N ARG A 33 25.26 17.18 3.08
CA ARG A 33 26.34 16.24 3.37
C ARG A 33 26.97 15.64 2.11
N TYR A 34 26.19 15.49 1.04
CA TYR A 34 26.59 14.82 -0.18
C TYR A 34 26.69 15.75 -1.39
N ASP A 35 26.16 16.97 -1.27
CA ASP A 35 26.03 17.96 -2.36
C ASP A 35 25.32 17.34 -3.58
N ASP A 36 24.20 16.66 -3.31
CA ASP A 36 23.43 15.90 -4.30
C ASP A 36 21.95 16.27 -4.36
N TRP A 37 21.36 16.03 -5.53
CA TRP A 37 19.92 16.13 -5.76
C TRP A 37 19.34 14.73 -5.98
N THR A 38 18.35 14.36 -5.16
CA THR A 38 17.76 13.01 -5.16
C THR A 38 16.27 13.08 -4.79
N PHE A 39 15.59 11.94 -4.90
CA PHE A 39 14.27 11.77 -4.33
C PHE A 39 14.36 11.61 -2.81
N PRO A 40 13.36 12.11 -2.07
CA PRO A 40 13.29 11.92 -0.64
C PRO A 40 13.11 10.44 -0.29
N LYS A 41 13.91 9.96 0.65
CA LYS A 41 13.97 8.56 1.12
C LYS A 41 14.84 8.47 2.38
N GLY A 42 14.53 7.50 3.23
CA GLY A 42 15.43 7.13 4.32
C GLY A 42 15.24 5.71 4.77
N LYS A 43 15.97 5.33 5.84
CA LYS A 43 16.07 3.95 6.29
C LYS A 43 14.81 3.56 7.06
N LEU A 44 14.39 2.32 6.91
CA LEU A 44 13.34 1.77 7.77
C LEU A 44 13.83 1.74 9.22
N GLU A 45 12.96 2.14 10.13
CA GLU A 45 13.14 1.89 11.56
C GLU A 45 12.83 0.43 11.93
N GLU A 46 13.16 0.04 13.17
CA GLU A 46 12.93 -1.32 13.64
C GLU A 46 11.43 -1.65 13.63
N ASN A 47 11.07 -2.73 12.92
CA ASN A 47 9.68 -3.18 12.74
C ASN A 47 8.77 -2.20 11.97
N GLU A 48 9.34 -1.18 11.31
CA GLU A 48 8.60 -0.24 10.49
C GLU A 48 8.22 -0.86 9.13
N HIS A 49 7.00 -0.61 8.68
CA HIS A 49 6.56 -1.06 7.35
C HIS A 49 7.07 -0.10 6.27
N PRO A 50 7.56 -0.59 5.11
CA PRO A 50 8.09 0.26 4.03
C PRO A 50 7.17 1.42 3.60
N LEU A 51 5.85 1.17 3.52
CA LEU A 51 4.86 2.20 3.19
C LEU A 51 4.84 3.34 4.22
N VAL A 52 4.95 3.02 5.51
CA VAL A 52 4.97 4.00 6.60
C VAL A 52 6.28 4.78 6.57
N ALA A 53 7.41 4.07 6.40
CA ALA A 53 8.72 4.69 6.24
C ALA A 53 8.73 5.69 5.08
N ALA A 54 8.15 5.35 3.92
CA ALA A 54 8.08 6.28 2.79
C ALA A 54 7.37 7.60 3.14
N VAL A 55 6.24 7.54 3.86
CA VAL A 55 5.49 8.74 4.28
C VAL A 55 6.24 9.53 5.34
N ARG A 56 6.81 8.84 6.34
CA ARG A 56 7.60 9.45 7.41
C ARG A 56 8.81 10.20 6.85
N GLU A 57 9.62 9.53 6.04
CA GLU A 57 10.85 10.09 5.45
C GLU A 57 10.55 11.27 4.53
N VAL A 58 9.49 11.17 3.72
CA VAL A 58 9.02 12.31 2.92
C VAL A 58 8.69 13.50 3.82
N TYR A 59 7.96 13.29 4.91
CA TYR A 59 7.59 14.36 5.81
C TYR A 59 8.81 14.95 6.52
N GLU A 60 9.74 14.13 7.00
CA GLU A 60 10.97 14.58 7.67
C GLU A 60 11.86 15.42 6.73
N GLU A 61 12.09 14.95 5.51
CA GLU A 61 13.00 15.59 4.56
C GLU A 61 12.38 16.81 3.85
N THR A 62 11.07 16.84 3.66
CA THR A 62 10.41 17.86 2.82
C THR A 62 9.34 18.68 3.53
N GLY A 63 8.90 18.28 4.71
CA GLY A 63 7.72 18.84 5.39
C GLY A 63 6.39 18.49 4.72
N ALA A 64 6.40 17.76 3.59
CA ALA A 64 5.20 17.45 2.82
C ALA A 64 4.40 16.31 3.46
N ARG A 65 3.10 16.52 3.60
CA ARG A 65 2.13 15.44 3.79
C ARG A 65 1.67 14.94 2.42
N ILE A 66 1.68 13.63 2.25
CA ILE A 66 1.36 12.98 0.98
C ILE A 66 0.31 11.90 1.15
N ALA A 67 -0.46 11.64 0.10
CA ALA A 67 -1.18 10.38 -0.07
C ALA A 67 -0.39 9.50 -1.04
N LEU A 68 -0.05 8.28 -0.61
CA LEU A 68 0.66 7.35 -1.49
C LEU A 68 -0.23 6.89 -2.64
N GLY A 69 0.39 6.68 -3.79
CA GLY A 69 -0.19 6.08 -4.98
C GLY A 69 0.47 4.72 -5.26
N ALA A 70 0.47 4.32 -6.53
CA ALA A 70 1.05 3.04 -6.94
C ALA A 70 2.58 2.99 -6.72
N PRO A 71 3.13 1.79 -6.47
CA PRO A 71 4.55 1.56 -6.32
C PRO A 71 5.30 1.91 -7.61
N LEU A 72 6.59 2.20 -7.46
CA LEU A 72 7.55 2.41 -8.54
C LEU A 72 8.65 1.33 -8.43
N PRO A 73 9.46 1.13 -9.48
CA PRO A 73 10.60 0.23 -9.39
C PRO A 73 11.54 0.63 -8.25
N GLY A 74 11.87 -0.34 -7.40
CA GLY A 74 12.86 -0.18 -6.34
C GLY A 74 14.28 -0.05 -6.90
N ARG A 75 15.23 0.24 -6.00
CA ARG A 75 16.66 0.31 -6.29
C ARG A 75 17.44 -0.66 -5.41
N ASP A 76 18.26 -1.48 -6.02
CA ASP A 76 19.22 -2.37 -5.34
C ASP A 76 20.64 -1.96 -5.68
N TYR A 77 21.46 -1.69 -4.66
CA TYR A 77 22.88 -1.40 -4.85
C TYR A 77 23.70 -1.78 -3.61
N ALA A 78 25.02 -1.92 -3.79
CA ALA A 78 25.93 -2.19 -2.69
C ALA A 78 26.26 -0.89 -1.94
N GLU A 79 26.16 -0.91 -0.62
CA GLU A 79 26.61 0.14 0.29
C GLU A 79 27.71 -0.46 1.19
N GLY A 80 28.96 -0.37 0.73
CA GLY A 80 30.08 -1.07 1.35
C GLY A 80 29.98 -2.59 1.17
N GLN A 81 29.90 -3.33 2.27
CA GLN A 81 29.70 -4.79 2.26
C GLN A 81 28.22 -5.21 2.27
N LEU A 82 27.32 -4.25 2.49
CA LEU A 82 25.89 -4.51 2.65
C LEU A 82 25.15 -4.24 1.33
N ARG A 83 24.02 -4.92 1.11
CA ARG A 83 23.09 -4.52 0.06
C ARG A 83 22.08 -3.55 0.63
N LYS A 84 21.77 -2.52 -0.14
CA LYS A 84 20.73 -1.55 0.17
C LYS A 84 19.62 -1.68 -0.85
N HIS A 85 18.41 -1.91 -0.33
CA HIS A 85 17.18 -1.93 -1.09
C HIS A 85 16.36 -0.68 -0.78
N VAL A 86 15.95 0.05 -1.80
CA VAL A 86 15.10 1.24 -1.66
C VAL A 86 13.78 0.99 -2.37
N TYR A 87 12.68 1.05 -1.61
CA TYR A 87 11.33 1.04 -2.16
C TYR A 87 10.89 2.47 -2.53
N TYR A 88 10.16 2.62 -3.63
CA TYR A 88 9.62 3.90 -4.05
C TYR A 88 8.14 3.79 -4.39
N TRP A 89 7.41 4.87 -4.13
CA TRP A 89 6.03 5.05 -4.55
C TRP A 89 5.84 6.40 -5.23
N ALA A 90 4.79 6.53 -6.03
CA ALA A 90 4.26 7.85 -6.36
C ALA A 90 3.59 8.44 -5.10
N GLY A 91 3.82 9.72 -4.78
CA GLY A 91 3.19 10.40 -3.66
C GLY A 91 2.48 11.67 -4.11
N LYS A 92 1.17 11.77 -3.93
CA LYS A 92 0.44 13.00 -4.23
C LYS A 92 0.62 13.97 -3.06
N TYR A 93 1.18 15.14 -3.32
CA TYR A 93 1.27 16.23 -2.33
C TYR A 93 -0.14 16.66 -1.88
N LEU A 94 -0.34 16.73 -0.57
CA LEU A 94 -1.57 17.23 0.04
C LEU A 94 -1.35 18.66 0.51
N ASP A 95 -0.39 18.86 1.41
CA ASP A 95 0.02 20.15 1.96
C ASP A 95 1.35 20.01 2.73
N GLY A 96 1.73 21.07 3.47
CA GLY A 96 2.94 21.11 4.29
C GLY A 96 4.02 22.00 3.69
N ASP A 97 4.84 22.58 4.56
CA ASP A 97 5.87 23.54 4.18
C ASP A 97 7.25 23.02 4.59
N PHE A 98 8.21 23.15 3.69
CA PHE A 98 9.58 22.74 3.95
C PHE A 98 10.26 23.68 4.95
N THR A 99 10.92 23.09 5.93
CA THR A 99 11.87 23.77 6.82
C THR A 99 13.22 23.09 6.72
N ILE A 100 14.28 23.88 6.57
CA ILE A 100 15.67 23.40 6.58
C ILE A 100 15.90 22.53 7.81
N ASN A 101 16.50 21.37 7.62
CA ASN A 101 16.84 20.41 8.66
C ASN A 101 18.30 19.95 8.51
N ASP A 102 18.74 19.01 9.35
CA ASP A 102 20.13 18.55 9.41
C ASP A 102 20.57 17.78 8.15
N GLU A 103 19.63 17.22 7.39
CA GLU A 103 19.91 16.45 6.17
C GLU A 103 19.66 17.25 4.89
N VAL A 104 18.54 17.98 4.83
CA VAL A 104 18.03 18.67 3.65
C VAL A 104 18.01 20.17 3.88
N ASP A 105 18.64 20.91 2.96
CA ASP A 105 18.66 22.37 2.97
C ASP A 105 17.81 23.01 1.88
N GLN A 106 17.44 22.25 0.85
CA GLN A 106 16.58 22.74 -0.22
C GLN A 106 15.63 21.66 -0.72
N VAL A 107 14.39 22.08 -0.98
CA VAL A 107 13.41 21.33 -1.78
C VAL A 107 13.11 22.14 -3.02
N ARG A 108 13.19 21.53 -4.21
CA ARG A 108 12.81 22.15 -5.47
C ARG A 108 11.67 21.38 -6.12
N TRP A 109 10.63 22.12 -6.48
CA TRP A 109 9.55 21.64 -7.32
C TRP A 109 9.87 21.97 -8.78
N VAL A 110 9.99 20.95 -9.61
CA VAL A 110 10.42 21.07 -11.01
C VAL A 110 9.65 20.11 -11.90
N ASP A 111 9.53 20.44 -13.19
CA ASP A 111 9.01 19.50 -14.19
C ASP A 111 9.95 18.28 -14.37
N LEU A 112 9.45 17.23 -15.03
CA LEU A 112 10.19 15.97 -15.22
C LEU A 112 11.48 16.13 -16.03
N THR A 113 11.49 17.06 -17.00
CA THR A 113 12.67 17.29 -17.84
C THR A 113 13.79 17.92 -17.02
N THR A 114 13.44 18.92 -16.22
CA THR A 114 14.33 19.64 -15.31
C THR A 114 14.80 18.72 -14.19
N ALA A 115 13.91 17.88 -13.63
CA ALA A 115 14.27 16.89 -12.63
C ALA A 115 15.37 15.95 -13.13
N ARG A 116 15.19 15.39 -14.33
CA ARG A 116 16.20 14.51 -14.97
C ARG A 116 17.57 15.19 -15.13
N GLN A 117 17.61 16.50 -15.37
CA GLN A 117 18.86 17.25 -15.51
C GLN A 117 19.50 17.59 -14.16
N LEU A 118 18.69 17.80 -13.12
CA LEU A 118 19.16 18.15 -11.77
C LEU A 118 19.65 16.94 -10.98
N MET A 119 19.00 15.78 -11.13
CA MET A 119 19.31 14.57 -10.36
C MET A 119 20.78 14.17 -10.51
N THR A 120 21.46 14.00 -9.37
CA THR A 120 22.89 13.68 -9.34
C THR A 120 23.18 12.24 -9.78
N TYR A 121 22.22 11.33 -9.59
CA TYR A 121 22.40 9.90 -9.85
C TYR A 121 21.59 9.43 -11.06
N PRO A 122 22.23 9.20 -12.23
CA PRO A 122 21.58 8.59 -13.39
C PRO A 122 20.96 7.22 -13.12
N ALA A 123 21.42 6.56 -12.05
CA ALA A 123 20.89 5.29 -11.59
C ALA A 123 19.43 5.37 -11.13
N ASP A 124 18.93 6.55 -10.77
CA ASP A 124 17.54 6.78 -10.35
C ASP A 124 16.62 7.12 -11.55
N TYR A 125 17.16 7.32 -12.76
CA TYR A 125 16.37 7.56 -13.97
C TYR A 125 15.31 6.50 -14.27
N PRO A 126 15.55 5.19 -14.06
CA PRO A 126 14.50 4.19 -14.24
C PRO A 126 13.28 4.39 -13.34
N VAL A 127 13.46 4.96 -12.13
CA VAL A 127 12.36 5.28 -11.22
C VAL A 127 11.55 6.45 -11.78
N LEU A 128 12.23 7.49 -12.27
CA LEU A 128 11.61 8.64 -12.94
C LEU A 128 10.87 8.22 -14.22
N ASP A 129 11.48 7.36 -15.05
CA ASP A 129 10.91 6.85 -16.29
C ASP A 129 9.65 6.02 -16.06
N ALA A 130 9.63 5.24 -14.97
CA ALA A 130 8.44 4.51 -14.56
C ALA A 130 7.34 5.46 -14.09
N PHE A 131 7.69 6.46 -13.27
CA PHE A 131 6.75 7.50 -12.85
C PHE A 131 6.20 8.33 -14.00
N GLU A 132 6.98 8.57 -15.05
CA GLU A 132 6.55 9.28 -16.25
C GLU A 132 5.43 8.53 -16.99
N LYS A 133 5.59 7.21 -17.13
CA LYS A 133 4.70 6.31 -17.90
C LYS A 133 3.50 5.81 -17.12
N GLN A 134 3.61 5.75 -15.80
CA GLN A 134 2.58 5.21 -14.92
C GLN A 134 1.46 6.23 -14.71
N GLU A 135 0.21 5.74 -14.70
CA GLU A 135 -0.91 6.58 -14.29
C GLU A 135 -0.78 6.94 -12.80
N ARG A 136 -0.73 8.24 -12.50
CA ARG A 136 -0.39 8.74 -11.15
C ARG A 136 -1.55 8.72 -10.18
N LYS A 137 -2.77 8.97 -10.68
CA LYS A 137 -3.99 8.97 -9.88
C LYS A 137 -4.59 7.57 -9.89
N THR A 138 -4.51 6.91 -8.75
CA THR A 138 -5.04 5.55 -8.58
C THR A 138 -6.00 5.47 -7.40
N VAL A 139 -6.90 4.49 -7.44
CA VAL A 139 -7.80 4.11 -6.35
C VAL A 139 -7.29 2.77 -5.79
N PRO A 140 -6.92 2.70 -4.50
CA PRO A 140 -6.45 1.46 -3.90
C PRO A 140 -7.63 0.53 -3.56
N ILE A 141 -7.52 -0.73 -3.98
CA ILE A 141 -8.38 -1.84 -3.55
C ILE A 141 -7.51 -2.76 -2.69
N VAL A 142 -7.68 -2.67 -1.38
CA VAL A 142 -6.95 -3.44 -0.38
C VAL A 142 -7.69 -4.73 -0.08
N LEU A 143 -7.05 -5.87 -0.33
CA LEU A 143 -7.57 -7.20 -0.01
C LEU A 143 -6.79 -7.77 1.17
N ILE A 144 -7.44 -7.98 2.31
CA ILE A 144 -6.78 -8.49 3.51
C ILE A 144 -7.38 -9.83 3.94
N ARG A 145 -6.54 -10.86 4.06
CA ARG A 145 -6.93 -12.09 4.75
C ARG A 145 -7.01 -11.81 6.24
N HIS A 146 -8.08 -12.26 6.90
CA HIS A 146 -8.23 -12.10 8.34
C HIS A 146 -6.95 -12.45 9.13
N ALA A 147 -6.70 -11.73 10.22
CA ALA A 147 -5.54 -11.92 11.08
C ALA A 147 -5.55 -13.26 11.82
N LYS A 148 -4.52 -13.55 12.62
CA LYS A 148 -4.38 -14.82 13.33
C LYS A 148 -5.54 -15.07 14.31
N ALA A 149 -6.48 -15.90 13.89
CA ALA A 149 -7.58 -16.43 14.72
C ALA A 149 -7.20 -17.67 15.52
N LYS A 150 -7.99 -17.96 16.57
CA LYS A 150 -7.90 -19.20 17.35
C LYS A 150 -7.95 -20.42 16.43
N SER A 151 -7.35 -21.54 16.85
CA SER A 151 -7.40 -22.79 16.06
C SER A 151 -8.82 -23.31 15.97
N ARG A 152 -9.22 -23.82 14.80
CA ARG A 152 -10.50 -24.54 14.61
C ARG A 152 -10.61 -25.72 15.58
N SER A 153 -9.54 -26.50 15.73
CA SER A 153 -9.51 -27.69 16.60
C SER A 153 -9.64 -27.38 18.09
N GLN A 154 -9.43 -26.13 18.50
CA GLN A 154 -9.48 -25.69 19.91
C GLN A 154 -10.68 -24.79 20.19
N TRP A 155 -11.60 -24.67 19.22
CA TRP A 155 -12.82 -23.89 19.34
C TRP A 155 -14.02 -24.84 19.36
N SER A 156 -14.85 -24.73 20.38
CA SER A 156 -15.97 -25.63 20.62
C SER A 156 -17.33 -25.11 20.15
N ASP A 157 -17.41 -23.80 19.86
CA ASP A 157 -18.63 -23.12 19.46
C ASP A 157 -18.69 -22.95 17.93
N ASP A 158 -19.68 -22.20 17.45
CA ASP A 158 -19.84 -21.86 16.04
C ASP A 158 -18.57 -21.19 15.45
N ASP A 159 -18.06 -21.69 14.32
CA ASP A 159 -16.85 -21.16 13.66
C ASP A 159 -17.01 -19.71 13.19
N HIS A 160 -18.26 -19.24 12.97
CA HIS A 160 -18.58 -17.84 12.67
C HIS A 160 -18.17 -16.91 13.80
N LEU A 161 -18.25 -17.38 15.04
CA LEU A 161 -17.94 -16.63 16.25
C LEU A 161 -16.49 -16.80 16.70
N ARG A 162 -15.64 -17.51 15.94
CA ARG A 162 -14.25 -17.76 16.34
C ARG A 162 -13.42 -16.47 16.26
N PRO A 163 -12.87 -15.98 17.39
CA PRO A 163 -12.21 -14.69 17.44
C PRO A 163 -10.74 -14.73 17.01
N LEU A 164 -10.17 -13.54 16.84
CA LEU A 164 -8.73 -13.33 16.79
C LEU A 164 -8.04 -13.82 18.09
N THR A 165 -6.77 -14.19 17.96
CA THR A 165 -5.86 -14.35 19.10
C THR A 165 -5.27 -12.99 19.49
N ALA A 166 -4.56 -12.88 20.62
CA ALA A 166 -3.85 -11.65 20.98
C ALA A 166 -2.88 -11.17 19.88
N ARG A 167 -2.12 -12.10 19.28
CA ARG A 167 -1.27 -11.81 18.11
C ARG A 167 -2.09 -11.32 16.91
N GLY A 168 -3.28 -11.90 16.69
CA GLY A 168 -4.19 -11.45 15.64
C GLY A 168 -4.69 -10.03 15.88
N GLY A 169 -4.96 -9.66 17.13
CA GLY A 169 -5.28 -8.29 17.52
C GLY A 169 -4.14 -7.32 17.20
N THR A 170 -2.89 -7.66 17.55
CA THR A 170 -1.72 -6.84 17.19
C THR A 170 -1.56 -6.68 15.68
N GLN A 171 -1.79 -7.74 14.89
CA GLN A 171 -1.77 -7.65 13.42
C GLN A 171 -2.86 -6.69 12.89
N ALA A 172 -4.06 -6.72 13.47
CA ALA A 172 -5.17 -5.86 13.08
C ALA A 172 -4.89 -4.37 13.40
N GLU A 173 -4.36 -4.08 14.59
CA GLU A 173 -3.95 -2.72 14.97
C GLU A 173 -2.83 -2.19 14.06
N ARG A 174 -1.82 -3.03 13.80
CA ARG A 174 -0.71 -2.68 12.90
C ARG A 174 -1.23 -2.32 11.50
N PHE A 175 -2.02 -3.20 10.90
CA PHE A 175 -2.66 -2.94 9.61
C PHE A 175 -3.45 -1.63 9.62
N ALA A 176 -4.23 -1.38 10.68
CA ALA A 176 -5.03 -0.18 10.80
C ALA A 176 -4.19 1.10 10.82
N HIS A 177 -3.11 1.12 11.60
CA HIS A 177 -2.17 2.26 11.64
C HIS A 177 -1.43 2.45 10.32
N GLU A 178 -0.96 1.36 9.70
CA GLU A 178 -0.27 1.41 8.41
C GLU A 178 -1.17 2.01 7.34
N ILE A 179 -2.35 1.43 7.08
CA ILE A 179 -3.24 1.87 6.02
C ILE A 179 -3.82 3.28 6.26
N SER A 180 -4.11 3.64 7.52
CA SER A 180 -4.65 4.99 7.83
C SER A 180 -3.60 6.11 7.72
N SER A 181 -2.32 5.77 7.79
CA SER A 181 -1.22 6.75 7.64
C SER A 181 -0.86 7.07 6.20
N ILE A 182 -1.27 6.23 5.24
CA ILE A 182 -0.81 6.31 3.84
C ILE A 182 -1.89 6.73 2.85
N TYR A 183 -3.17 6.48 3.15
CA TYR A 183 -4.30 6.79 2.28
C TYR A 183 -5.32 7.68 2.98
N GLU A 184 -6.06 8.43 2.16
CA GLU A 184 -7.33 8.99 2.59
C GLU A 184 -8.29 7.87 3.05
N PRO A 185 -9.27 8.14 3.93
CA PRO A 185 -10.16 7.12 4.47
C PRO A 185 -10.85 6.26 3.40
N LEU A 186 -10.61 4.95 3.49
CA LEU A 186 -11.13 3.93 2.59
C LEU A 186 -12.47 3.39 3.10
N THR A 187 -13.36 3.02 2.17
CA THR A 187 -14.57 2.26 2.52
C THR A 187 -14.18 0.88 3.01
N VAL A 188 -14.85 0.35 4.05
CA VAL A 188 -14.49 -0.93 4.66
C VAL A 188 -15.64 -1.92 4.54
N ILE A 189 -15.38 -3.03 3.85
CA ILE A 189 -16.27 -4.19 3.77
C ILE A 189 -15.59 -5.45 4.31
N SER A 190 -16.37 -6.33 4.92
CA SER A 190 -15.83 -7.60 5.42
C SER A 190 -16.87 -8.71 5.39
N SER A 191 -16.40 -9.96 5.30
CA SER A 191 -17.20 -11.12 5.68
C SER A 191 -17.70 -10.96 7.11
N GLY A 192 -18.95 -11.35 7.37
CA GLY A 192 -19.58 -11.29 8.70
C GLY A 192 -18.92 -12.10 9.82
N TRP A 193 -18.05 -13.04 9.47
CA TRP A 193 -17.36 -13.88 10.44
C TRP A 193 -16.50 -13.04 11.39
N LEU A 194 -16.59 -13.31 12.69
CA LEU A 194 -16.06 -12.44 13.75
C LEU A 194 -14.59 -12.08 13.57
N ARG A 195 -13.75 -13.05 13.18
CA ARG A 195 -12.31 -12.82 12.92
C ARG A 195 -12.03 -11.83 11.79
N CYS A 196 -12.87 -11.80 10.75
CA CYS A 196 -12.72 -10.86 9.63
C CYS A 196 -13.11 -9.46 10.10
N MET A 197 -14.28 -9.33 10.74
CA MET A 197 -14.75 -8.08 11.34
C MET A 197 -13.72 -7.49 12.32
N GLN A 198 -13.19 -8.32 13.23
CA GLN A 198 -12.15 -7.92 14.19
C GLN A 198 -10.81 -7.53 13.54
N THR A 199 -10.53 -7.99 12.32
CA THR A 199 -9.29 -7.64 11.62
C THR A 199 -9.32 -6.19 11.10
N VAL A 200 -10.50 -5.71 10.69
CA VAL A 200 -10.64 -4.38 10.08
C VAL A 200 -11.37 -3.36 10.95
N SER A 201 -11.97 -3.78 12.07
CA SER A 201 -12.64 -2.87 12.99
C SER A 201 -11.71 -1.80 13.60
N PRO A 202 -10.42 -2.06 13.90
CA PRO A 202 -9.54 -1.00 14.38
C PRO A 202 -9.36 0.11 13.35
N TYR A 203 -9.17 -0.24 12.06
CA TYR A 203 -9.09 0.74 10.98
C TYR A 203 -10.37 1.57 10.86
N ALA A 204 -11.53 0.90 10.78
CA ALA A 204 -12.83 1.56 10.68
C ALA A 204 -13.04 2.56 11.85
N GLY A 205 -12.63 2.18 13.06
CA GLY A 205 -12.65 3.05 14.24
C GLY A 205 -11.71 4.25 14.13
N LEU A 206 -10.44 4.04 13.72
CA LEU A 206 -9.43 5.10 13.60
C LEU A 206 -9.84 6.19 12.60
N VAL A 207 -10.40 5.80 11.46
CA VAL A 207 -10.80 6.74 10.39
C VAL A 207 -12.28 7.13 10.42
N ASN A 208 -13.02 6.69 11.44
CA ASN A 208 -14.46 6.90 11.60
C ASN A 208 -15.27 6.53 10.34
N GLN A 209 -14.95 5.38 9.74
CA GLN A 209 -15.64 4.82 8.59
C GLN A 209 -16.63 3.73 9.03
N PRO A 210 -17.82 3.63 8.41
CA PRO A 210 -18.69 2.48 8.60
C PRO A 210 -17.99 1.18 8.18
N LEU A 211 -18.13 0.15 9.01
CA LEU A 211 -17.76 -1.23 8.66
C LEU A 211 -19.00 -1.96 8.16
N ALA A 212 -19.07 -2.20 6.86
CA ALA A 212 -20.18 -2.92 6.24
C ALA A 212 -19.88 -4.43 6.17
N GLU A 213 -20.90 -5.22 6.51
CA GLU A 213 -20.87 -6.67 6.41
C GLU A 213 -21.40 -7.11 5.05
N LEU A 214 -20.69 -8.06 4.42
CA LEU A 214 -21.10 -8.71 3.19
C LEU A 214 -20.97 -10.23 3.35
N ASP A 215 -22.07 -10.88 3.71
CA ASP A 215 -22.14 -12.30 4.08
C ASP A 215 -21.56 -13.23 3.02
N VAL A 216 -21.80 -12.94 1.74
CA VAL A 216 -21.31 -13.72 0.60
C VAL A 216 -19.78 -13.76 0.48
N LEU A 217 -19.05 -12.98 1.27
CA LEU A 217 -17.59 -13.08 1.40
C LEU A 217 -17.16 -14.09 2.48
N GLY A 218 -18.07 -14.74 3.16
CA GLY A 218 -17.79 -15.80 4.14
C GLY A 218 -17.31 -17.08 3.48
N GLU A 219 -16.66 -17.98 4.23
CA GLU A 219 -16.02 -19.18 3.66
C GLU A 219 -17.05 -20.15 3.08
N THR A 220 -18.12 -20.44 3.83
CA THR A 220 -19.21 -21.32 3.38
C THR A 220 -20.12 -20.62 2.38
N GLU A 221 -20.44 -19.36 2.61
CA GLU A 221 -21.34 -18.58 1.77
C GLU A 221 -20.74 -18.37 0.37
N PHE A 222 -19.41 -18.17 0.28
CA PHE A 222 -18.72 -18.06 -0.99
C PHE A 222 -18.66 -19.40 -1.73
N ASP A 223 -18.46 -20.52 -1.03
CA ASP A 223 -18.45 -21.85 -1.65
C ASP A 223 -19.83 -22.21 -2.23
N ASP A 224 -20.91 -21.78 -1.57
CA ASP A 224 -22.30 -21.98 -2.02
C ASP A 224 -22.69 -21.05 -3.18
N GLU A 225 -22.35 -19.76 -3.10
CA GLU A 225 -22.77 -18.74 -4.07
C GLU A 225 -21.61 -17.85 -4.60
N PRO A 226 -20.57 -18.43 -5.23
CA PRO A 226 -19.38 -17.67 -5.64
C PRO A 226 -19.68 -16.60 -6.70
N ALA A 227 -20.64 -16.85 -7.59
CA ALA A 227 -21.03 -15.90 -8.63
C ALA A 227 -21.69 -14.64 -8.03
N LEU A 228 -22.50 -14.79 -6.98
CA LEU A 228 -23.13 -13.67 -6.29
C LEU A 228 -22.09 -12.83 -5.56
N ALA A 229 -21.15 -13.49 -4.88
CA ALA A 229 -20.05 -12.83 -4.18
C ALA A 229 -19.17 -12.00 -5.12
N LEU A 230 -18.78 -12.56 -6.26
CA LEU A 230 -17.94 -11.87 -7.25
C LEU A 230 -18.67 -10.71 -7.92
N GLU A 231 -19.97 -10.86 -8.22
CA GLU A 231 -20.78 -9.76 -8.76
C GLU A 231 -20.91 -8.61 -7.74
N ALA A 232 -21.21 -8.91 -6.47
CA ALA A 232 -21.29 -7.90 -5.41
C ALA A 232 -19.93 -7.19 -5.23
N PHE A 233 -18.83 -7.94 -5.23
CA PHE A 233 -17.49 -7.37 -5.09
C PHE A 233 -17.10 -6.49 -6.30
N ARG A 234 -17.43 -6.90 -7.52
CA ARG A 234 -17.25 -6.09 -8.73
C ARG A 234 -17.99 -4.77 -8.65
N GLN A 235 -19.23 -4.77 -8.16
CA GLN A 235 -20.00 -3.53 -7.96
C GLN A 235 -19.33 -2.59 -6.96
N LEU A 236 -18.76 -3.13 -5.87
CA LEU A 236 -18.00 -2.34 -4.91
C LEU A 236 -16.74 -1.71 -5.53
N ILE A 237 -15.99 -2.45 -6.35
CA ILE A 237 -14.84 -1.92 -7.09
C ILE A 237 -15.27 -0.80 -8.04
N ASN A 238 -16.35 -1.01 -8.80
CA ASN A 238 -16.88 0.00 -9.72
C ASN A 238 -17.29 1.28 -8.98
N ASN A 239 -17.93 1.15 -7.83
CA ASN A 239 -18.30 2.29 -6.98
C ASN A 239 -17.06 3.00 -6.41
N ALA A 240 -16.06 2.25 -5.94
CA ALA A 240 -14.80 2.80 -5.45
C ALA A 240 -14.08 3.63 -6.53
N SER A 241 -14.00 3.09 -7.75
CA SER A 241 -13.43 3.77 -8.91
C SER A 241 -14.21 5.03 -9.29
N ALA A 242 -15.53 4.93 -9.42
CA ALA A 242 -16.41 6.05 -9.80
C ALA A 242 -16.36 7.21 -8.79
N ASN A 243 -16.32 6.88 -7.49
CA ASN A 243 -16.29 7.87 -6.41
C ASN A 243 -14.87 8.32 -6.06
N ARG A 244 -13.84 7.71 -6.65
CA ARG A 244 -12.41 7.93 -6.34
C ARG A 244 -12.10 7.74 -4.85
N GLN A 245 -12.79 6.78 -4.23
CA GLN A 245 -12.62 6.42 -2.83
C GLN A 245 -12.24 4.94 -2.77
N GLY A 246 -11.07 4.62 -2.23
CA GLY A 246 -10.60 3.23 -2.20
C GLY A 246 -11.38 2.35 -1.23
N LEU A 247 -11.06 1.06 -1.28
CA LEU A 247 -11.81 -0.01 -0.65
C LEU A 247 -10.88 -0.93 0.14
N ILE A 248 -11.28 -1.33 1.35
CA ILE A 248 -10.71 -2.46 2.08
C ILE A 248 -11.73 -3.58 2.08
N ALA A 249 -11.35 -4.77 1.63
CA ALA A 249 -12.15 -5.98 1.70
C ALA A 249 -11.45 -7.06 2.51
N CYS A 250 -12.06 -7.47 3.63
CA CYS A 250 -11.53 -8.53 4.49
C CYS A 250 -12.34 -9.83 4.40
N SER A 251 -11.66 -10.95 4.14
CA SER A 251 -12.26 -12.27 4.00
C SER A 251 -11.24 -13.40 4.28
N HIS A 252 -11.52 -14.62 3.82
CA HIS A 252 -10.87 -15.89 4.19
C HIS A 252 -9.87 -16.35 3.13
N GLY A 253 -9.02 -17.31 3.51
CA GLY A 253 -7.93 -17.77 2.64
C GLY A 253 -8.40 -18.46 1.35
N ASN A 254 -9.55 -19.14 1.36
CA ASN A 254 -10.14 -19.77 0.17
C ASN A 254 -10.83 -18.76 -0.76
N VAL A 255 -11.32 -17.65 -0.22
CA VAL A 255 -12.06 -16.61 -0.97
C VAL A 255 -11.11 -15.60 -1.63
N MET A 256 -10.03 -15.23 -0.94
CA MET A 256 -9.05 -14.22 -1.39
C MET A 256 -8.54 -14.39 -2.83
N PRO A 257 -8.19 -15.60 -3.31
CA PRO A 257 -7.72 -15.76 -4.69
C PRO A 257 -8.74 -15.33 -5.74
N ALA A 258 -10.03 -15.58 -5.50
CA ALA A 258 -11.09 -15.20 -6.43
C ALA A 258 -11.36 -13.69 -6.41
N LEU A 259 -11.38 -13.07 -5.22
CA LEU A 259 -11.50 -11.61 -5.09
C LEU A 259 -10.32 -10.89 -5.74
N LEU A 260 -9.11 -11.42 -5.59
CA LEU A 260 -7.92 -10.87 -6.23
C LEU A 260 -8.01 -10.94 -7.76
N LEU A 261 -8.43 -12.08 -8.31
CA LEU A 261 -8.61 -12.21 -9.74
C LEU A 261 -9.66 -11.23 -10.28
N GLU A 262 -10.74 -11.03 -9.52
CA GLU A 262 -11.78 -10.04 -9.85
C GLU A 262 -11.24 -8.60 -9.79
N ALA A 263 -10.48 -8.25 -8.74
CA ALA A 263 -9.85 -6.94 -8.60
C ALA A 263 -8.83 -6.64 -9.70
N LEU A 264 -8.17 -7.68 -10.22
CA LEU A 264 -7.26 -7.58 -11.34
C LEU A 264 -7.96 -7.52 -12.70
N ASN A 265 -9.29 -7.49 -12.74
CA ASN A 265 -10.08 -7.56 -13.98
C ASN A 265 -9.67 -8.78 -14.84
N HIS A 266 -9.42 -9.92 -14.18
CA HIS A 266 -8.92 -11.16 -14.77
C HIS A 266 -7.58 -11.03 -15.53
N GLN A 267 -6.82 -9.96 -15.31
CA GLN A 267 -5.46 -9.84 -15.84
C GLN A 267 -4.52 -10.70 -14.99
N VAL A 268 -4.13 -11.85 -15.54
CA VAL A 268 -3.33 -12.89 -14.86
C VAL A 268 -1.85 -12.50 -14.75
N ALA A 269 -1.51 -11.21 -14.58
CA ALA A 269 -0.11 -10.77 -14.48
C ALA A 269 0.60 -11.65 -13.44
N ALA A 270 1.75 -12.23 -13.81
CA ALA A 270 2.43 -13.33 -13.13
C ALA A 270 2.47 -13.18 -11.60
N MET A 271 1.42 -13.63 -10.93
CA MET A 271 1.34 -13.59 -9.48
C MET A 271 1.91 -14.86 -8.92
N ASP A 272 2.61 -14.73 -7.81
CA ASP A 272 2.94 -15.87 -6.99
C ASP A 272 1.62 -16.47 -6.48
N HIS A 273 1.30 -17.69 -6.92
CA HIS A 273 0.07 -18.40 -6.59
C HIS A 273 0.00 -18.83 -5.10
N GLU A 274 0.97 -18.42 -4.29
CA GLU A 274 1.00 -18.71 -2.87
C GLU A 274 -0.19 -18.06 -2.16
N PRO A 275 -1.03 -18.86 -1.44
CA PRO A 275 -2.13 -18.34 -0.65
C PRO A 275 -1.68 -17.27 0.34
N LEU A 276 -2.49 -16.23 0.54
CA LEU A 276 -2.22 -15.21 1.54
C LEU A 276 -2.13 -15.81 2.93
N SER A 277 -1.08 -15.47 3.68
CA SER A 277 -0.94 -15.73 5.10
C SER A 277 -1.96 -14.93 5.92
N LYS A 278 -2.20 -15.34 7.17
CA LYS A 278 -3.17 -14.65 8.04
C LYS A 278 -2.66 -13.25 8.42
N GLY A 279 -3.44 -12.23 8.11
CA GLY A 279 -3.07 -10.82 8.25
C GLY A 279 -2.27 -10.26 7.07
N GLU A 280 -1.94 -11.10 6.08
CA GLU A 280 -1.32 -10.63 4.84
C GLU A 280 -2.36 -9.89 4.00
N PHE A 281 -1.93 -8.82 3.34
CA PHE A 281 -2.79 -8.02 2.48
C PHE A 281 -2.13 -7.69 1.14
N LEU A 282 -2.98 -7.40 0.16
CA LEU A 282 -2.62 -6.97 -1.17
C LEU A 282 -3.23 -5.60 -1.44
N ILE A 283 -2.58 -4.80 -2.28
CA ILE A 283 -3.12 -3.53 -2.76
C ILE A 283 -3.15 -3.57 -4.28
N VAL A 284 -4.34 -3.50 -4.87
CA VAL A 284 -4.52 -3.32 -6.32
C VAL A 284 -4.75 -1.84 -6.59
N HIS A 285 -3.92 -1.23 -7.40
CA HIS A 285 -4.06 0.16 -7.80
C HIS A 285 -4.83 0.25 -9.11
N LEU A 286 -6.03 0.84 -9.09
CA LEU A 286 -6.82 1.07 -10.29
C LEU A 286 -6.65 2.51 -10.78
N GLY A 287 -6.29 2.68 -12.05
CA GLY A 287 -6.18 4.00 -12.68
C GLY A 287 -7.52 4.72 -12.71
N THR A 288 -7.56 5.96 -12.24
CA THR A 288 -8.78 6.79 -12.23
C THR A 288 -9.26 7.22 -13.62
N LEU A 289 -8.35 7.32 -14.59
CA LEU A 289 -8.62 7.70 -15.97
C LEU A 289 -8.84 6.46 -16.85
N SER A 290 -7.95 5.48 -16.74
CA SER A 290 -7.99 4.27 -17.57
C SER A 290 -8.99 3.22 -17.08
N GLY A 291 -9.30 3.21 -15.77
CA GLY A 291 -10.02 2.13 -15.10
C GLY A 291 -9.24 0.80 -15.09
N GLN A 292 -7.97 0.80 -15.50
CA GLN A 292 -7.14 -0.40 -15.60
C GLN A 292 -6.32 -0.61 -14.33
N VAL A 293 -5.85 -1.84 -14.13
CA VAL A 293 -4.86 -2.15 -13.10
C VAL A 293 -3.53 -1.48 -13.46
N VAL A 294 -3.04 -0.64 -12.57
CA VAL A 294 -1.75 0.06 -12.68
C VAL A 294 -0.64 -0.73 -12.00
N ALA A 295 -0.93 -1.28 -10.82
CA ALA A 295 0.02 -2.03 -10.03
C ALA A 295 -0.66 -2.97 -9.01
N LEU A 296 0.10 -3.94 -8.53
CA LEU A 296 -0.26 -4.85 -7.44
C LEU A 296 0.89 -4.89 -6.43
N GLU A 297 0.55 -4.72 -5.15
CA GLU A 297 1.47 -4.88 -4.02
C GLU A 297 1.06 -6.04 -3.12
N ARG A 298 2.04 -6.65 -2.44
CA ARG A 298 1.84 -7.75 -1.49
C ARG A 298 2.63 -7.48 -0.22
N HIS A 299 1.94 -7.49 0.92
CA HIS A 299 2.48 -7.07 2.22
C HIS A 299 2.22 -8.12 3.30
N LEU A 300 3.32 -8.57 3.92
CA LEU A 300 3.31 -9.52 5.02
C LEU A 300 2.87 -8.83 6.34
N PRO A 301 2.20 -9.58 7.24
CA PRO A 301 1.68 -9.05 8.51
C PRO A 301 2.75 -8.67 9.55
#